data_AF-A0A538LNS4-F1
#
_entry.id   AF-A0A538LNS4-F1
#
_cell.length_a   1.000
_cell.length_b   1.000
_cell.length_c   1.000
_cell.angle_alpha   90.00
_cell.angle_beta   90.00
_cell.angle_gamma   90.00
#
_symmetry.space_group_name_H-M   'P 1'
#
loop_
_entity.id
_entity.type
_entity.pdbx_description
1 polymer ?
#
loop_
_entity_poly.entity_id
_entity_poly.type
_entity_poly.pdbx_seq_one_letter_code
_entity_poly.pdbx_strand_id
1 'polypeptide(L)'
;MSTILFFRGKLEALLPGHRLVTVDHTDDPDLVICDIARIEPLEVADTYPDVPIVGYTNHTDTAGLRAAHAAGFDQVLAKSALVERAPEIVVELLGG
;
A
#
# COMPACT_ATOMS: atom_id res chain seq x y z
N MET A 1 16.68 8.47 10.76
CA MET A 1 17.52 7.70 9.82
C MET A 1 16.89 6.32 9.64
N SER A 2 16.24 6.07 8.50
CA SER A 2 15.96 4.74 7.89
C SER A 2 15.01 4.94 6.69
N THR A 3 15.52 5.48 5.58
CA THR A 3 14.77 5.52 4.31
C THR A 3 14.92 4.17 3.64
N ILE A 4 13.88 3.36 3.66
CA ILE A 4 13.90 2.05 3.00
C ILE A 4 13.36 2.23 1.58
N LEU A 5 14.29 2.51 0.65
CA LEU A 5 14.04 2.80 -0.78
C LEU A 5 14.03 1.55 -1.67
N PHE A 6 13.91 0.33 -1.12
CA PHE A 6 13.99 -0.87 -1.95
C PHE A 6 12.71 -1.17 -2.74
N PHE A 7 11.54 -0.71 -2.28
CA PHE A 7 10.26 -1.08 -2.88
C PHE A 7 9.79 -0.13 -3.98
N ARG A 8 10.08 1.16 -3.83
CA ARG A 8 9.66 2.20 -4.78
C ARG A 8 10.09 1.91 -6.22
N GLY A 9 11.38 1.64 -6.45
CA GLY A 9 11.89 1.42 -7.81
C GLY A 9 11.27 0.20 -8.50
N LYS A 10 10.84 -0.82 -7.74
CA LYS A 10 10.15 -2.00 -8.29
C LYS A 10 8.71 -1.66 -8.65
N LEU A 11 8.00 -0.92 -7.80
CA LEU A 11 6.66 -0.44 -8.10
C LEU A 11 6.65 0.54 -9.29
N GLU A 12 7.63 1.45 -9.39
CA GLU A 12 7.76 2.37 -10.54
C GLU A 12 7.90 1.60 -11.86
N ALA A 13 8.64 0.50 -11.86
CA ALA A 13 8.79 -0.36 -13.03
C ALA A 13 7.52 -1.19 -13.34
N LEU A 14 6.76 -1.59 -12.32
CA LEU A 14 5.56 -2.40 -12.46
C LEU A 14 4.31 -1.60 -12.81
N LEU A 15 4.28 -0.31 -12.45
CA LEU A 15 3.14 0.58 -12.67
C LEU A 15 3.52 1.74 -13.60
N PRO A 16 3.93 1.46 -14.85
CA PRO A 16 4.22 2.53 -15.80
C PRO A 16 2.97 3.38 -16.01
N GLY A 17 3.12 4.70 -15.88
CA GLY A 17 2.01 5.65 -16.00
C GLY A 17 1.34 6.03 -14.69
N HIS A 18 1.76 5.46 -13.55
CA HIS A 18 1.23 5.83 -12.23
C HIS A 18 2.24 6.69 -11.47
N ARG A 19 1.75 7.75 -10.83
CA ARG A 19 2.59 8.65 -10.02
C ARG A 19 2.70 8.09 -8.60
N LEU A 20 3.86 7.57 -8.25
CA LEU A 20 4.14 7.13 -6.88
C LEU A 20 4.52 8.33 -6.02
N VAL A 21 3.67 8.62 -5.03
CA VAL A 21 3.85 9.69 -4.05
C VAL A 21 4.22 9.11 -2.68
N THR A 22 5.10 9.79 -1.95
CA THR A 22 5.43 9.45 -0.55
C THR A 22 4.59 10.27 0.40
N VAL A 23 4.45 9.87 1.67
CA VAL A 23 3.61 10.53 2.69
C VAL A 23 3.77 12.06 2.82
N ASP A 24 4.91 12.64 2.40
CA ASP A 24 5.14 14.09 2.35
C ASP A 24 4.53 14.79 1.11
N HIS A 25 3.50 14.21 0.47
CA HIS A 25 2.91 14.78 -0.73
C HIS A 25 1.67 15.63 -0.43
N THR A 26 1.49 16.71 -1.20
CA THR A 26 0.37 17.66 -1.05
C THR A 26 -0.88 17.30 -1.87
N ASP A 27 -0.84 16.19 -2.61
CA ASP A 27 -1.89 15.77 -3.54
C ASP A 27 -2.65 14.57 -2.95
N ASP A 28 -3.97 14.51 -3.11
CA ASP A 28 -4.77 13.37 -2.70
C ASP A 28 -4.53 12.18 -3.66
N PRO A 29 -4.04 11.02 -3.17
CA PRO A 29 -3.77 9.87 -4.01
C PRO A 29 -5.07 9.15 -4.39
N ASP A 30 -5.12 8.55 -5.59
CA ASP A 30 -6.23 7.67 -5.99
C ASP A 30 -6.14 6.28 -5.32
N LEU A 31 -4.93 5.87 -4.89
CA LEU A 31 -4.66 4.60 -4.22
C LEU A 31 -3.49 4.74 -3.24
N VAL A 32 -3.64 4.23 -2.02
CA VAL A 32 -2.56 4.18 -1.03
C VAL A 32 -1.99 2.77 -0.96
N ILE A 33 -0.68 2.62 -1.13
CA ILE A 33 0.03 1.34 -0.93
C ILE A 33 1.04 1.51 0.19
N CYS A 34 0.94 0.71 1.24
CA CYS A 34 1.71 0.97 2.45
C CYS A 34 2.25 -0.27 3.17
N ASP A 35 3.45 -0.14 3.76
CA ASP A 35 4.11 -1.20 4.53
C ASP A 35 3.57 -1.24 5.96
N ILE A 36 2.64 -2.14 6.26
CA ILE A 36 1.98 -2.24 7.57
C ILE A 36 2.95 -2.68 8.70
N ALA A 37 4.17 -3.12 8.35
CA ALA A 37 5.21 -3.37 9.35
C ALA A 37 5.95 -2.09 9.79
N ARG A 38 5.69 -0.94 9.14
CA ARG A 38 6.38 0.34 9.38
C ARG A 38 5.47 1.45 9.89
N ILE A 39 4.19 1.34 9.61
CA ILE A 39 3.21 2.37 9.91
C ILE A 39 2.00 1.73 10.59
N GLU A 40 1.25 2.53 11.33
CA GLU A 40 0.02 2.09 11.96
C GLU A 40 -1.13 2.11 10.95
N PRO A 41 -1.80 0.98 10.67
CA PRO A 41 -2.89 0.95 9.69
C PRO A 41 -4.04 1.90 10.02
N LEU A 42 -4.38 2.09 11.30
CA LEU A 42 -5.47 2.99 11.69
C LEU A 42 -5.18 4.45 11.33
N GLU A 43 -3.94 4.89 11.48
CA GLU A 43 -3.52 6.25 11.13
C GLU A 43 -3.68 6.51 9.62
N VAL A 44 -3.41 5.51 8.79
CA VAL A 44 -3.60 5.61 7.33
C VAL A 44 -5.07 5.67 6.97
N ALA A 45 -5.90 4.80 7.56
CA ALA A 45 -7.34 4.77 7.33
C ALA A 45 -8.01 6.08 7.73
N ASP A 46 -7.60 6.67 8.87
CA ASP A 46 -8.08 7.97 9.32
C ASP A 46 -7.62 9.12 8.41
N THR A 47 -6.42 9.01 7.82
CA THR A 47 -5.87 10.03 6.91
C THR A 47 -6.55 9.97 5.54
N TYR A 48 -6.88 8.78 5.05
CA TYR A 48 -7.43 8.55 3.71
C TYR A 48 -8.74 7.73 3.76
N PRO A 49 -9.82 8.27 4.37
CA PRO A 49 -11.04 7.51 4.61
C PRO A 49 -11.82 7.12 3.35
N ASP A 50 -11.63 7.87 2.25
CA ASP A 50 -12.34 7.69 0.98
C ASP A 50 -11.44 7.15 -0.15
N VAL A 51 -10.18 6.82 0.15
CA VAL A 51 -9.21 6.30 -0.83
C VAL A 51 -9.01 4.82 -0.59
N PRO A 52 -8.96 3.97 -1.62
CA PRO A 52 -8.61 2.57 -1.43
C PRO A 52 -7.19 2.41 -0.85
N ILE A 53 -7.04 1.53 0.13
CA ILE A 53 -5.78 1.28 0.84
C ILE A 53 -5.36 -0.17 0.70
N VAL A 54 -4.12 -0.37 0.21
CA VAL A 54 -3.46 -1.67 0.11
C VAL A 54 -2.32 -1.75 1.10
N GLY A 55 -2.49 -2.59 2.12
CA GLY A 55 -1.42 -2.92 3.06
C GLY A 55 -0.55 -4.05 2.54
N TYR A 56 0.76 -3.96 2.71
CA TYR A 56 1.65 -5.09 2.52
C TYR A 56 2.60 -5.31 3.68
N THR A 57 2.96 -6.58 3.93
CA THR A 57 4.00 -6.96 4.89
C THR A 57 4.83 -8.12 4.35
N ASN A 58 5.91 -8.46 5.05
CA ASN A 58 6.61 -9.71 4.83
C ASN A 58 5.84 -10.88 5.46
N HIS A 59 5.99 -12.08 4.89
CA HIS A 59 5.19 -13.31 5.14
C HIS A 59 5.06 -13.80 6.61
N THR A 60 5.69 -13.15 7.58
CA THR A 60 5.74 -13.60 8.98
C THR A 60 4.92 -12.75 9.95
N ASP A 61 4.33 -11.63 9.52
CA ASP A 61 3.65 -10.70 10.41
C ASP A 61 2.12 -10.86 10.42
N THR A 62 1.64 -11.85 11.17
CA THR A 62 0.21 -12.11 11.35
C THR A 62 -0.49 -11.06 12.23
N ALA A 63 0.24 -10.28 13.02
CA ALA A 63 -0.33 -9.21 13.83
C ALA A 63 -0.66 -8.00 12.95
N GLY A 64 0.30 -7.57 12.10
CA GLY A 64 0.10 -6.51 11.12
C GLY A 64 -1.06 -6.81 10.16
N LEU A 65 -1.16 -8.05 9.66
CA LEU A 65 -2.27 -8.46 8.79
C LEU A 65 -3.64 -8.28 9.46
N ARG A 66 -3.76 -8.65 10.74
CA ARG A 66 -5.01 -8.49 11.49
C ARG A 66 -5.33 -7.03 11.78
N ALA A 67 -4.32 -6.23 12.12
CA ALA A 67 -4.50 -4.80 12.36
C ALA A 67 -4.97 -4.08 11.09
N ALA A 68 -4.35 -4.36 9.95
CA ALA A 68 -4.74 -3.77 8.66
C ALA A 68 -6.17 -4.13 8.26
N HIS A 69 -6.57 -5.39 8.45
CA HIS A 69 -7.94 -5.81 8.19
C HIS A 69 -8.94 -5.15 9.15
N ALA A 70 -8.57 -4.96 10.43
CA ALA A 70 -9.42 -4.27 11.40
C ALA A 70 -9.52 -2.76 11.15
N ALA A 71 -8.49 -2.15 10.56
CA ALA A 71 -8.47 -0.75 10.15
C ALA A 71 -9.29 -0.47 8.89
N GLY A 72 -9.76 -1.52 8.19
CA GLY A 72 -10.62 -1.36 7.00
C GLY A 72 -9.85 -1.26 5.68
N PHE A 73 -8.61 -1.76 5.62
CA PHE A 73 -7.88 -1.80 4.35
C PHE A 73 -8.60 -2.69 3.33
N ASP A 74 -8.70 -2.23 2.08
CA ASP A 74 -9.36 -2.94 0.99
C ASP A 74 -8.64 -4.23 0.62
N GLN A 75 -7.30 -4.19 0.59
CA GLN A 75 -6.49 -5.39 0.39
C GLN A 75 -5.29 -5.42 1.32
N VAL A 76 -4.96 -6.61 1.81
CA VAL A 76 -3.76 -6.84 2.61
C VAL A 76 -3.01 -8.05 2.07
N LEU A 77 -1.78 -7.84 1.60
CA LEU A 77 -1.04 -8.83 0.82
C LEU A 77 0.38 -9.01 1.33
N ALA A 78 0.96 -10.18 1.05
CA ALA A 78 2.40 -10.33 1.21
C ALA A 78 3.15 -9.52 0.14
N LYS A 79 4.34 -9.02 0.49
CA LYS A 79 5.18 -8.24 -0.43
C LYS A 79 5.43 -8.95 -1.78
N SER A 80 5.62 -10.26 -1.80
CA SER A 80 5.81 -11.00 -3.06
C SER A 80 4.53 -11.02 -3.90
N ALA A 81 3.36 -11.21 -3.28
CA ALA A 81 2.08 -11.21 -3.96
C ALA A 81 1.75 -9.82 -4.54
N LEU A 82 2.03 -8.75 -3.79
CA LEU A 82 1.90 -7.39 -4.29
C LEU A 82 2.77 -7.15 -5.52
N VAL A 83 4.02 -7.62 -5.50
CA VAL A 83 4.91 -7.49 -6.67
C VAL A 83 4.40 -8.26 -7.89
N GLU A 84 3.89 -9.46 -7.69
CA GLU A 84 3.42 -10.32 -8.77
C GLU A 84 2.15 -9.77 -9.43
N ARG A 85 1.31 -9.07 -8.66
CA ARG A 85 -0.05 -8.68 -9.05
C ARG A 85 -0.33 -7.18 -8.98
N ALA A 86 0.68 -6.34 -8.77
CA ALA A 86 0.50 -4.89 -8.58
C ALA A 86 -0.39 -4.25 -9.66
N PRO A 87 -0.21 -4.53 -10.97
CA PRO A 87 -1.05 -3.92 -12.00
C PRO A 87 -2.52 -4.34 -11.90
N GLU A 88 -2.76 -5.60 -11.55
CA GLU A 88 -4.12 -6.17 -11.43
C GLU A 88 -4.85 -5.56 -10.24
N ILE A 89 -4.17 -5.42 -9.10
CA ILE A 89 -4.72 -4.83 -7.87
C ILE A 89 -5.11 -3.37 -8.10
N VAL A 90 -4.27 -2.62 -8.81
CA VAL A 90 -4.55 -1.22 -9.12
C VAL A 90 -5.79 -1.09 -9.99
N VAL A 91 -5.92 -1.91 -11.03
CA VAL A 91 -7.11 -1.92 -11.90
C VAL A 91 -8.36 -2.35 -11.12
N GLU A 92 -8.26 -3.35 -10.26
CA GLU A 92 -9.36 -3.84 -9.44
C GLU A 92 -9.90 -2.75 -8.49
N LEU A 93 -9.01 -2.01 -7.84
CA LEU A 93 -9.39 -1.03 -6.82
C LEU A 93 -9.75 0.35 -7.39
N LEU A 94 -9.15 0.76 -8.51
CA LEU A 94 -9.47 2.04 -9.16
C LEU A 94 -10.67 1.94 -10.12
N GLY A 95 -11.27 0.75 -10.24
CA GLY A 95 -12.37 0.52 -11.17
C GLY A 95 -11.86 0.35 -12.60
N GLY A 96 -11.75 -0.90 -13.03
CA GLY A 96 -11.60 -1.23 -14.45
C GLY A 96 -12.73 -0.70 -15.32
#